data_AF-A0A842WQI5-F1
#
_entry.id   AF-A0A842WQI5-F1
#
_cell.length_a   1.000
_cell.length_b   1.000
_cell.length_c   1.000
_cell.angle_alpha   90.00
_cell.angle_beta   90.00
_cell.angle_gamma   90.00
#
_symmetry.space_group_name_H-M   'P 1'
#
loop_
_entity.id
_entity.type
_entity.pdbx_description
1 polymer ?
#
loop_
_entity_poly.entity_id
_entity_poly.type
_entity_poly.pdbx_seq_one_letter_code
_entity_poly.pdbx_strand_id
1 'polypeptide(L)'
;MTDDCKFLEASSRGPSCKLRNVVLSNGEVKAKCKRSDLSVICIDAYTSLSRGQDAIKQKSTDAFPWLVDSATHFENLKETDNAIIAISKAITFATKMNMPDKAYEFFVYARMMLENALQEGDPTVMQPGPKRTLIDAGNGIISAVKQQLTSAAVSDVQAELKASLLEGVSLKKAEIDDTKDLVIYHGRALYAKKLKEYKEGAENYIKSGIMQNAVTFACMAALAELMLGRPKEGLVYLTKTANSSEQKEKWHKSKMFKWTKLIFKAFVTREEEPMNDAQKLFFQLPWAFKDDKQFAERVMDSVQRRVSQ
;
A
#
# COMPACT_ATOMS: atom_id res chain seq x y z
N MET A 1 -25.47 -1.23 26.15
CA MET A 1 -24.32 -1.11 25.22
C MET A 1 -23.63 0.19 25.56
N THR A 2 -22.34 0.17 25.89
CA THR A 2 -21.59 1.38 26.22
C THR A 2 -21.51 2.30 25.00
N ASP A 3 -21.66 3.61 25.20
CA ASP A 3 -21.63 4.66 24.16
C ASP A 3 -20.32 4.72 23.34
N ASP A 4 -19.31 3.94 23.74
CA ASP A 4 -17.95 3.91 23.17
C ASP A 4 -17.80 3.08 21.88
N CYS A 5 -18.85 2.41 21.41
CA CYS A 5 -18.75 1.43 20.32
C CYS A 5 -19.73 1.65 19.15
N LYS A 6 -19.84 2.90 18.69
CA LYS A 6 -20.79 3.36 17.66
C LYS A 6 -20.70 2.66 16.29
N PHE A 7 -19.61 1.95 16.01
CA PHE A 7 -19.38 1.20 14.76
C PHE A 7 -19.93 -0.25 14.81
N LEU A 8 -20.39 -0.70 15.98
CA LEU A 8 -21.03 -2.01 16.12
C LEU A 8 -22.53 -1.92 15.94
N GLU A 9 -23.07 -2.89 15.23
CA GLU A 9 -24.49 -3.14 15.07
C GLU A 9 -24.80 -4.54 15.63
N ALA A 10 -25.86 -4.65 16.42
CA ALA A 10 -26.33 -5.93 16.90
C ALA A 10 -26.92 -6.73 15.74
N SER A 11 -26.31 -7.86 15.39
CA SER A 11 -26.87 -8.83 14.44
C SER A 11 -27.36 -10.07 15.17
N SER A 12 -28.23 -10.85 14.54
CA SER A 12 -28.73 -12.13 15.07
C SER A 12 -27.65 -13.19 15.30
N ARG A 13 -26.43 -12.98 14.77
CA ARG A 13 -25.28 -13.89 14.91
C ARG A 13 -24.18 -13.35 15.83
N GLY A 14 -24.37 -12.17 16.42
CA GLY A 14 -23.39 -11.50 17.28
C GLY A 14 -23.16 -10.03 16.93
N PRO A 15 -22.26 -9.34 17.65
CA PRO A 15 -21.86 -7.97 17.32
C PRO A 15 -21.23 -7.94 15.92
N SER A 16 -21.74 -7.07 15.07
CA SER A 16 -21.33 -6.95 13.67
C SER A 16 -20.83 -5.55 13.37
N CYS A 17 -19.92 -5.40 12.41
CA CYS A 17 -19.51 -4.08 11.95
C CYS A 17 -20.64 -3.43 11.13
N LYS A 18 -21.19 -2.31 11.61
CA LYS A 18 -22.36 -1.59 11.06
C LYS A 18 -22.24 -1.24 9.57
N LEU A 19 -21.02 -1.01 9.07
CA LEU A 19 -20.80 -0.61 7.68
C LEU A 19 -20.78 -1.78 6.68
N ARG A 20 -20.65 -3.03 7.15
CA ARG A 20 -20.41 -4.20 6.27
C ARG A 20 -21.14 -5.47 6.66
N ASN A 21 -21.85 -5.48 7.79
CA ASN A 21 -22.64 -6.62 8.27
C ASN A 21 -21.80 -7.91 8.45
N VAL A 22 -20.54 -7.76 8.88
CA VAL A 22 -19.62 -8.87 9.21
C VAL A 22 -19.64 -9.08 10.72
N VAL A 23 -19.88 -10.32 11.14
CA VAL A 23 -19.88 -10.72 12.56
C VAL A 23 -18.44 -10.71 13.07
N LEU A 24 -18.18 -9.94 14.11
CA LEU A 24 -16.88 -9.80 14.74
C LEU A 24 -16.76 -10.76 15.92
N SER A 25 -15.53 -11.18 16.23
CA SER A 25 -15.31 -12.00 17.42
C SER A 25 -15.48 -11.18 18.71
N ASN A 26 -15.85 -11.84 19.81
CA ASN A 26 -15.98 -11.16 21.12
C ASN A 26 -14.67 -10.53 21.61
N GLY A 27 -13.52 -11.09 21.21
CA GLY A 27 -12.19 -10.54 21.51
C GLY A 27 -11.92 -9.24 20.75
N GLU A 28 -12.23 -9.23 19.44
CA GLU A 28 -12.11 -8.07 18.56
C GLU A 28 -12.99 -6.90 19.03
N VAL A 29 -14.23 -7.21 19.43
CA VAL A 29 -15.16 -6.22 20.00
C VAL A 29 -14.63 -5.63 21.30
N LYS A 30 -14.15 -6.46 22.24
CA LYS A 30 -13.58 -5.99 23.52
C LYS A 30 -12.33 -5.13 23.34
N ALA A 31 -11.49 -5.41 22.34
CA ALA A 31 -10.30 -4.62 22.04
C ALA A 31 -10.69 -3.25 21.43
N LYS A 32 -11.60 -3.25 20.45
CA LYS A 32 -11.99 -2.04 19.71
C LYS A 32 -12.89 -1.10 20.51
N CYS A 33 -13.77 -1.61 21.36
CA CYS A 33 -14.64 -0.77 22.20
C CYS A 33 -13.91 -0.05 23.34
N LYS A 34 -12.64 -0.39 23.62
CA LYS A 34 -11.86 0.25 24.68
C LYS A 34 -11.05 1.45 24.21
N ARG A 35 -10.93 1.68 22.89
CA ARG A 35 -10.14 2.77 22.30
C ARG A 35 -10.86 3.32 21.07
N SER A 36 -11.42 4.52 21.20
CA SER A 36 -12.13 5.21 20.11
C SER A 36 -11.29 5.33 18.83
N ASP A 37 -9.98 5.55 18.91
CA ASP A 37 -9.09 5.67 17.74
C ASP A 37 -8.90 4.35 16.96
N LEU A 38 -9.06 3.17 17.59
CA LEU A 38 -8.96 1.87 16.91
C LEU A 38 -10.24 1.55 16.11
N SER A 39 -11.37 2.19 16.42
CA SER A 39 -12.61 2.02 15.65
C SER A 39 -12.50 2.53 14.21
N VAL A 40 -11.76 3.63 14.00
CA VAL A 40 -11.52 4.23 12.68
C VAL A 40 -10.61 3.34 11.82
N ILE A 41 -9.55 2.78 12.41
CA ILE A 41 -8.63 1.88 11.69
C ILE A 41 -9.34 0.58 11.27
N CYS A 42 -10.34 0.11 12.04
CA CYS A 42 -11.18 -1.01 11.65
C CYS A 42 -12.01 -0.69 10.40
N ILE A 43 -12.57 0.51 10.30
CA ILE A 43 -13.33 0.95 9.11
C ILE A 43 -12.42 0.98 7.88
N ASP A 44 -11.21 1.54 8.02
CA ASP A 44 -10.23 1.61 6.93
C ASP A 44 -9.76 0.21 6.49
N ALA A 45 -9.49 -0.70 7.44
CA ALA A 45 -9.05 -2.06 7.17
C ALA A 45 -10.06 -2.83 6.31
N TYR A 46 -11.34 -2.82 6.71
CA TYR A 46 -12.41 -3.54 6.01
C TYR A 46 -12.87 -2.84 4.73
N THR A 47 -12.76 -1.52 4.64
CA THR A 47 -13.04 -0.78 3.40
C THR A 47 -12.01 -1.10 2.33
N SER A 48 -10.72 -1.04 2.68
CA SER A 48 -9.62 -1.44 1.79
C SER A 48 -9.74 -2.92 1.41
N LEU A 49 -10.09 -3.80 2.35
CA LEU A 49 -10.32 -5.22 2.07
C LEU A 49 -11.39 -5.43 1.00
N SER A 50 -12.54 -4.76 1.12
CA SER A 50 -13.61 -4.89 0.14
C SER A 50 -13.22 -4.36 -1.23
N ARG A 51 -12.56 -3.19 -1.31
CA ARG A 51 -12.13 -2.65 -2.61
C ARG A 51 -11.14 -3.60 -3.28
N GLY A 52 -10.23 -4.19 -2.50
CA GLY A 52 -9.36 -5.26 -2.97
C GLY A 52 -10.14 -6.45 -3.51
N GLN A 53 -11.21 -6.88 -2.81
CA GLN A 53 -12.06 -7.97 -3.26
C GLN A 53 -12.86 -7.64 -4.53
N ASP A 54 -13.36 -6.42 -4.66
CA ASP A 54 -14.10 -6.01 -5.86
C ASP A 54 -13.16 -5.88 -7.07
N ALA A 55 -11.93 -5.36 -6.86
CA ALA A 55 -10.89 -5.35 -7.88
C ALA A 55 -10.44 -6.78 -8.27
N ILE A 56 -10.34 -7.73 -7.32
CA ILE A 56 -10.10 -9.16 -7.63
C ILE A 56 -11.21 -9.70 -8.53
N LYS A 57 -12.49 -9.43 -8.22
CA LYS A 57 -13.63 -9.89 -9.05
C LYS A 57 -13.55 -9.31 -10.46
N GLN A 58 -13.09 -8.08 -10.60
CA GLN A 58 -12.86 -7.40 -11.88
C GLN A 58 -11.56 -7.84 -12.57
N LYS A 59 -10.77 -8.74 -11.95
CA LYS A 59 -9.44 -9.16 -12.42
C LYS A 59 -8.45 -7.98 -12.60
N SER A 60 -8.62 -6.90 -11.84
CA SER A 60 -7.71 -5.75 -11.87
C SER A 60 -6.56 -5.92 -10.87
N THR A 61 -5.34 -5.60 -11.30
CA THR A 61 -4.15 -5.53 -10.44
C THR A 61 -4.20 -4.36 -9.44
N ASP A 62 -5.16 -3.44 -9.59
CA ASP A 62 -5.49 -2.43 -8.58
C ASP A 62 -5.94 -3.06 -7.25
N ALA A 63 -6.27 -4.36 -7.24
CA ALA A 63 -6.51 -5.10 -6.01
C ALA A 63 -5.31 -5.10 -5.07
N PHE A 64 -4.08 -5.09 -5.60
CA PHE A 64 -2.88 -5.28 -4.78
C PHE A 64 -2.64 -4.15 -3.77
N PRO A 65 -2.64 -2.86 -4.16
CA PRO A 65 -2.54 -1.77 -3.18
C PRO A 65 -3.64 -1.82 -2.11
N TRP A 66 -4.88 -2.12 -2.49
CA TRP A 66 -6.00 -2.20 -1.54
C TRP A 66 -5.82 -3.32 -0.50
N LEU A 67 -5.30 -4.48 -0.90
CA LEU A 67 -5.05 -5.60 0.01
C LEU A 67 -3.85 -5.32 0.93
N VAL A 68 -2.83 -4.63 0.43
CA VAL A 68 -1.68 -4.18 1.24
C VAL A 68 -2.10 -3.12 2.26
N ASP A 69 -2.90 -2.15 1.85
CA ASP A 69 -3.43 -1.12 2.75
C ASP A 69 -4.30 -1.76 3.84
N SER A 70 -5.19 -2.68 3.44
CA SER A 70 -6.01 -3.46 4.38
C SER A 70 -5.17 -4.19 5.42
N ALA A 71 -4.14 -4.92 4.99
CA ALA A 71 -3.25 -5.64 5.88
C ALA A 71 -2.49 -4.71 6.83
N THR A 72 -2.05 -3.56 6.34
CA THR A 72 -1.36 -2.54 7.14
C THR A 72 -2.28 -1.99 8.24
N HIS A 73 -3.56 -1.75 7.92
CA HIS A 73 -4.53 -1.32 8.93
C HIS A 73 -4.80 -2.41 9.97
N PHE A 74 -4.95 -3.67 9.56
CA PHE A 74 -5.10 -4.80 10.50
C PHE A 74 -3.88 -4.99 11.42
N GLU A 75 -2.67 -4.84 10.89
CA GLU A 75 -1.43 -4.91 11.69
C GLU A 75 -1.40 -3.81 12.77
N ASN A 76 -1.80 -2.58 12.42
CA ASN A 76 -1.90 -1.47 13.38
C ASN A 76 -2.95 -1.72 14.48
N LEU A 77 -3.95 -2.56 14.21
CA LEU A 77 -4.96 -2.98 15.19
C LEU A 77 -4.51 -4.15 16.06
N LYS A 78 -3.32 -4.71 15.81
CA LYS A 78 -2.88 -6.01 16.37
C LYS A 78 -3.84 -7.15 16.01
N GLU A 79 -4.39 -7.10 14.80
CA GLU A 79 -5.15 -8.19 14.16
C GLU A 79 -4.29 -8.83 13.08
N THR A 80 -3.19 -9.41 13.50
CA THR A 80 -2.18 -9.94 12.58
C THR A 80 -2.74 -11.12 11.77
N ASP A 81 -3.68 -11.88 12.33
CA ASP A 81 -4.43 -12.92 11.61
C ASP A 81 -5.19 -12.36 10.39
N ASN A 82 -5.95 -11.27 10.57
CA ASN A 82 -6.68 -10.61 9.50
C ASN A 82 -5.73 -9.97 8.48
N ALA A 83 -4.59 -9.44 8.93
CA ALA A 83 -3.55 -8.93 8.04
C ALA A 83 -2.98 -10.02 7.13
N ILE A 84 -2.65 -11.18 7.70
CA ILE A 84 -2.14 -12.35 6.96
C ILE A 84 -3.19 -12.86 5.97
N ILE A 85 -4.47 -12.89 6.36
CA ILE A 85 -5.57 -13.30 5.47
C ILE A 85 -5.72 -12.32 4.28
N ALA A 86 -5.62 -11.01 4.52
CA ALA A 86 -5.70 -10.00 3.47
C ALA A 86 -4.56 -10.15 2.44
N ILE A 87 -3.32 -10.34 2.89
CA ILE A 87 -2.18 -10.58 1.99
C ILE A 87 -2.28 -11.95 1.32
N SER A 88 -2.79 -12.98 1.99
CA SER A 88 -2.99 -14.30 1.37
C SER A 88 -3.97 -14.26 0.18
N LYS A 89 -4.96 -13.35 0.20
CA LYS A 89 -5.81 -13.08 -0.96
C LYS A 89 -5.01 -12.45 -2.11
N ALA A 90 -4.07 -11.56 -1.82
CA ALA A 90 -3.18 -10.96 -2.84
C ALA A 90 -2.25 -12.01 -3.47
N ILE A 91 -1.67 -12.90 -2.65
CA ILE A 91 -0.86 -14.04 -3.12
C ILE A 91 -1.68 -14.88 -4.09
N THR A 92 -2.85 -15.35 -3.64
CA THR A 92 -3.73 -16.22 -4.45
C THR A 92 -4.14 -15.56 -5.75
N PHE A 93 -4.44 -14.26 -5.73
CA PHE A 93 -4.82 -13.52 -6.93
C PHE A 93 -3.64 -13.36 -7.90
N ALA A 94 -2.45 -13.00 -7.41
CA ALA A 94 -1.24 -12.90 -8.24
C ALA A 94 -0.87 -14.25 -8.86
N THR A 95 -0.96 -15.35 -8.10
CA THR A 95 -0.75 -16.72 -8.59
C THR A 95 -1.72 -17.05 -9.73
N LYS A 96 -3.03 -16.72 -9.57
CA LYS A 96 -4.05 -16.94 -10.61
C LYS A 96 -3.85 -16.09 -11.86
N MET A 97 -3.22 -14.93 -11.72
CA MET A 97 -2.91 -14.02 -12.82
C MET A 97 -1.56 -14.32 -13.48
N ASN A 98 -0.94 -15.47 -13.19
CA ASN A 98 0.38 -15.87 -13.71
C ASN A 98 1.50 -14.88 -13.35
N MET A 99 1.42 -14.25 -12.17
CA MET A 99 2.44 -13.34 -11.64
C MET A 99 3.16 -13.99 -10.42
N PRO A 100 3.92 -15.08 -10.59
CA PRO A 100 4.52 -15.81 -9.47
C PRO A 100 5.51 -14.98 -8.66
N ASP A 101 6.30 -14.11 -9.30
CA ASP A 101 7.24 -13.22 -8.61
C ASP A 101 6.50 -12.27 -7.67
N LYS A 102 5.39 -11.70 -8.14
CA LYS A 102 4.55 -10.82 -7.33
C LYS A 102 3.84 -11.58 -6.20
N ALA A 103 3.41 -12.81 -6.47
CA ALA A 103 2.84 -13.69 -5.45
C ALA A 103 3.87 -14.02 -4.36
N TYR A 104 5.13 -14.25 -4.76
CA TYR A 104 6.24 -14.51 -3.84
C TYR A 104 6.58 -13.29 -2.99
N GLU A 105 6.59 -12.08 -3.56
CA GLU A 105 6.75 -10.83 -2.78
C GLU A 105 5.70 -10.71 -1.66
N PHE A 106 4.42 -10.98 -1.97
CA PHE A 106 3.35 -10.97 -0.97
C PHE A 106 3.50 -12.09 0.06
N PHE A 107 3.98 -13.27 -0.36
CA PHE A 107 4.24 -14.39 0.54
C PHE A 107 5.33 -14.06 1.56
N VAL A 108 6.44 -13.47 1.13
CA VAL A 108 7.51 -13.02 2.04
C VAL A 108 6.97 -11.99 3.02
N TYR A 109 6.13 -11.04 2.57
CA TYR A 109 5.53 -10.05 3.43
C TYR A 109 4.62 -10.67 4.51
N ALA A 110 3.71 -11.56 4.14
CA ALA A 110 2.85 -12.26 5.10
C ALA A 110 3.64 -13.17 6.06
N ARG A 111 4.73 -13.79 5.61
CA ARG A 111 5.63 -14.57 6.47
C ARG A 111 6.28 -13.71 7.54
N MET A 112 6.81 -12.54 7.16
CA MET A 112 7.42 -11.60 8.10
C MET A 112 6.42 -11.12 9.15
N MET A 113 5.17 -10.82 8.76
CA MET A 113 4.10 -10.46 9.71
C MET A 113 3.85 -11.58 10.72
N LEU A 114 3.77 -12.83 10.26
CA LEU A 114 3.59 -13.99 11.13
C LEU A 114 4.77 -14.19 12.08
N GLU A 115 6.01 -14.10 11.58
CA GLU A 115 7.23 -14.27 12.38
C GLU A 115 7.33 -13.20 13.47
N ASN A 116 7.09 -11.93 13.14
CA ASN A 116 7.09 -10.84 14.11
C ASN A 116 6.01 -11.03 15.17
N ALA A 117 4.78 -11.38 14.77
CA ALA A 117 3.68 -11.59 15.69
C ALA A 117 3.91 -12.79 16.62
N LEU A 118 4.56 -13.86 16.15
CA LEU A 118 4.96 -15.00 17.00
C LEU A 118 6.03 -14.59 18.02
N GLN A 119 7.01 -13.76 17.63
CA GLN A 119 8.02 -13.23 18.55
C GLN A 119 7.42 -12.31 19.60
N GLU A 120 6.45 -11.48 19.23
CA GLU A 120 5.72 -10.59 20.15
C GLU A 120 4.70 -11.33 21.05
N GLY A 121 4.46 -12.62 20.81
CA GLY A 121 3.48 -13.39 21.58
C GLY A 121 2.03 -13.05 21.26
N ASP A 122 1.74 -12.57 20.05
CA ASP A 122 0.40 -12.16 19.63
C ASP A 122 -0.56 -13.37 19.62
N PRO A 123 -1.62 -13.37 20.46
CA PRO A 123 -2.54 -14.50 20.57
C PRO A 123 -3.36 -14.76 19.30
N THR A 124 -3.47 -13.80 18.39
CA THR A 124 -4.22 -13.95 17.13
C THR A 124 -3.55 -14.93 16.16
N VAL A 125 -2.22 -15.05 16.21
CA VAL A 125 -1.43 -15.94 15.33
C VAL A 125 -0.99 -17.25 15.99
N MET A 126 -1.26 -17.42 17.29
CA MET A 126 -1.00 -18.67 18.00
C MET A 126 -1.94 -19.80 17.56
N GLN A 127 -3.06 -19.46 16.92
CA GLN A 127 -3.96 -20.45 16.34
C GLN A 127 -3.42 -20.98 15.00
N PRO A 128 -3.74 -22.23 14.60
CA PRO A 128 -3.21 -22.81 13.36
C PRO A 128 -3.68 -22.10 12.07
N GLY A 129 -4.76 -21.32 12.14
CA GLY A 129 -5.44 -20.73 10.96
C GLY A 129 -4.54 -19.87 10.08
N PRO A 130 -3.91 -18.80 10.59
CA PRO A 130 -3.04 -17.93 9.80
C PRO A 130 -1.84 -18.67 9.20
N LYS A 131 -1.20 -19.55 9.99
CA LYS A 131 -0.07 -20.37 9.53
C LYS A 131 -0.48 -21.32 8.40
N ARG A 132 -1.62 -22.00 8.53
CA ARG A 132 -2.13 -22.92 7.49
C ARG A 132 -2.49 -22.18 6.21
N THR A 133 -3.17 -21.03 6.34
CA THR A 133 -3.54 -20.17 5.20
C THR A 133 -2.30 -19.76 4.40
N LEU A 134 -1.22 -19.38 5.10
CA LEU A 134 0.02 -19.00 4.46
C LEU A 134 0.71 -20.19 3.76
N ILE A 135 0.76 -21.37 4.40
CA ILE A 135 1.29 -22.60 3.80
C ILE A 135 0.53 -22.96 2.51
N ASP A 136 -0.79 -22.91 2.54
CA ASP A 136 -1.64 -23.23 1.39
C ASP A 136 -1.39 -22.24 0.24
N ALA A 137 -1.26 -20.94 0.54
CA ALA A 137 -0.92 -19.93 -0.45
C ALA A 137 0.49 -20.15 -1.06
N GLY A 138 1.48 -20.51 -0.24
CA GLY A 138 2.84 -20.83 -0.68
C GLY A 138 2.90 -22.06 -1.60
N ASN A 139 2.17 -23.12 -1.26
CA ASN A 139 2.04 -24.30 -2.11
C ASN A 139 1.39 -23.94 -3.47
N GLY A 140 0.45 -23.00 -3.48
CA GLY A 140 -0.14 -22.46 -4.71
C GLY A 140 0.89 -21.81 -5.64
N ILE A 141 1.83 -21.03 -5.09
CA ILE A 141 2.93 -20.42 -5.87
C ILE A 141 3.80 -21.51 -6.50
N ILE A 142 4.22 -22.51 -5.69
CA ILE A 142 5.08 -23.61 -6.16
C ILE A 142 4.41 -24.36 -7.32
N SER A 143 3.12 -24.67 -7.20
CA SER A 143 2.37 -25.34 -8.26
C SER A 143 2.28 -24.49 -9.53
N ALA A 144 2.03 -23.18 -9.42
CA ALA A 144 1.97 -22.29 -10.58
C ALA A 144 3.32 -22.17 -11.30
N VAL A 145 4.43 -22.07 -10.56
CA VAL A 145 5.78 -22.04 -11.14
C VAL A 145 6.11 -23.35 -11.83
N LYS A 146 5.79 -24.50 -11.22
CA LYS A 146 5.96 -25.82 -11.86
C LYS A 146 5.15 -25.95 -13.15
N GLN A 147 3.92 -25.43 -13.16
CA GLN A 147 3.07 -25.41 -14.34
C GLN A 147 3.65 -24.51 -15.44
N GLN A 148 4.20 -23.35 -15.08
CA GLN A 148 4.87 -22.47 -16.04
C GLN A 148 6.11 -23.12 -16.65
N LEU A 149 6.98 -23.71 -15.84
CA LEU A 149 8.18 -24.42 -16.31
C LEU A 149 7.84 -25.59 -17.24
N THR A 150 6.80 -26.36 -16.93
CA THR A 150 6.33 -27.44 -17.81
C THR A 150 5.69 -26.92 -19.09
N SER A 151 4.94 -25.82 -19.05
CA SER A 151 4.37 -25.19 -20.25
C SER A 151 5.42 -24.54 -21.15
N ALA A 152 6.45 -23.92 -20.56
CA ALA A 152 7.58 -23.33 -21.28
C ALA A 152 8.43 -24.41 -21.96
N ALA A 153 8.70 -25.52 -21.26
CA ALA A 153 9.37 -26.67 -21.84
C ALA A 153 8.58 -27.27 -23.02
N VAL A 154 7.24 -27.30 -22.96
CA VAL A 154 6.40 -27.78 -24.07
C VAL A 154 6.39 -26.78 -25.24
N SER A 155 6.38 -25.46 -24.99
CA SER A 155 6.46 -24.46 -26.05
C SER A 155 7.83 -24.40 -26.72
N ASP A 156 8.90 -24.59 -25.95
CA ASP A 156 10.27 -24.65 -26.45
C ASP A 156 10.49 -25.92 -27.27
N VAL A 157 9.97 -27.06 -26.82
CA VAL A 157 9.95 -28.30 -27.61
C VAL A 157 9.10 -28.14 -28.88
N GLN A 158 7.95 -27.44 -28.83
CA GLN A 158 7.17 -27.14 -30.04
C GLN A 158 7.87 -26.16 -30.99
N ALA A 159 8.64 -25.20 -30.46
CA ALA A 159 9.43 -24.26 -31.23
C ALA A 159 10.66 -24.94 -31.86
N GLU A 160 11.36 -25.80 -31.12
CA GLU A 160 12.45 -26.65 -31.62
C GLU A 160 11.95 -27.68 -32.63
N LEU A 161 10.77 -28.28 -32.42
CA LEU A 161 10.17 -29.22 -33.37
C LEU A 161 9.75 -28.51 -34.65
N LYS A 162 9.18 -27.30 -34.56
CA LYS A 162 8.89 -26.44 -35.72
C LYS A 162 10.15 -25.97 -36.43
N ALA A 163 11.20 -25.60 -35.70
CA ALA A 163 12.49 -25.20 -36.25
C ALA A 163 13.22 -26.38 -36.92
N SER A 164 13.12 -27.58 -36.36
CA SER A 164 13.68 -28.82 -36.92
C SER A 164 12.92 -29.29 -38.17
N LEU A 165 11.60 -29.06 -38.22
CA LEU A 165 10.76 -29.35 -39.39
C LEU A 165 10.93 -28.36 -40.54
N LEU A 166 11.51 -27.18 -40.29
CA LEU A 166 11.66 -26.09 -41.28
C LEU A 166 13.10 -25.93 -41.81
N GLU A 167 14.01 -26.87 -41.50
CA GLU A 167 15.40 -26.97 -42.00
C GLU A 167 16.33 -25.76 -41.71
N GLY A 168 17.33 -25.97 -40.85
CA GLY A 168 18.72 -25.64 -41.23
C GLY A 168 19.32 -24.27 -40.89
N VAL A 169 18.80 -23.47 -39.95
CA VAL A 169 19.50 -22.25 -39.50
C VAL A 169 19.58 -22.18 -37.97
N SER A 170 20.79 -22.38 -37.47
CA SER A 170 21.21 -22.20 -36.08
C SER A 170 20.83 -20.80 -35.56
N LEU A 171 20.01 -20.77 -34.50
CA LEU A 171 19.80 -19.57 -33.69
C LEU A 171 20.66 -19.68 -32.43
N LYS A 172 21.62 -18.75 -32.34
CA LYS A 172 22.44 -18.48 -31.16
C LYS A 172 21.56 -18.40 -29.92
N LYS A 173 21.89 -19.22 -28.91
CA LYS A 173 21.46 -19.09 -27.52
C LYS A 173 21.56 -17.63 -27.10
N ALA A 174 20.43 -17.02 -26.76
CA ALA A 174 20.42 -15.83 -25.92
C ALA A 174 20.89 -16.27 -24.53
N GLU A 175 22.03 -15.75 -24.08
CA GLU A 175 22.45 -15.86 -22.69
C GLU A 175 21.39 -15.19 -21.82
N ILE A 176 20.86 -15.98 -20.89
CA ILE A 176 19.99 -15.52 -19.83
C ILE A 176 20.89 -14.72 -18.88
N ASP A 177 20.65 -13.42 -18.83
CA ASP A 177 21.29 -12.51 -17.89
C ASP A 177 20.70 -12.75 -16.49
N ASP A 178 21.41 -13.56 -15.69
CA ASP A 178 21.05 -14.02 -14.34
C ASP A 178 21.20 -12.94 -13.25
N THR A 179 21.17 -11.65 -13.60
CA THR A 179 21.33 -10.56 -12.62
C THR A 179 20.20 -9.52 -12.67
N LYS A 180 19.00 -9.94 -12.26
CA LYS A 180 18.03 -9.00 -11.70
C LYS A 180 17.81 -9.33 -10.24
N ASP A 181 18.59 -8.66 -9.39
CA ASP A 181 18.30 -8.54 -7.96
C ASP A 181 16.81 -8.18 -7.79
N LEU A 182 16.06 -9.12 -7.22
CA LEU A 182 14.67 -8.95 -6.82
C LEU A 182 14.62 -7.88 -5.73
N VAL A 183 14.37 -6.63 -6.12
CA VAL A 183 14.10 -5.54 -5.19
C VAL A 183 12.66 -5.70 -4.67
N ILE A 184 12.54 -6.23 -3.46
CA ILE A 184 11.32 -6.41 -2.67
C ILE A 184 10.64 -5.05 -2.43
N TYR A 185 9.37 -4.87 -2.83
CA TYR A 185 8.60 -3.63 -2.55
C TYR A 185 7.47 -3.87 -1.52
N HIS A 186 7.73 -3.59 -0.24
CA HIS A 186 6.68 -3.42 0.77
C HIS A 186 5.93 -2.09 0.55
N GLY A 187 4.65 -1.95 0.90
CA GLY A 187 3.93 -0.65 0.81
C GLY A 187 4.62 0.46 1.61
N ARG A 188 5.04 0.15 2.85
CA ARG A 188 5.92 1.01 3.66
C ARG A 188 7.30 1.22 3.04
N ALA A 189 7.90 0.18 2.44
CA ALA A 189 9.20 0.31 1.78
C ALA A 189 9.12 1.15 0.50
N LEU A 190 7.99 1.13 -0.21
CA LEU A 190 7.72 1.98 -1.37
C LEU A 190 7.61 3.43 -0.92
N TYR A 191 6.86 3.72 0.13
CA TYR A 191 6.79 5.06 0.71
C TYR A 191 8.14 5.51 1.28
N ALA A 192 8.90 4.62 1.92
CA ALA A 192 10.24 4.93 2.44
C ALA A 192 11.27 5.15 1.33
N LYS A 193 11.20 4.38 0.25
CA LYS A 193 12.04 4.57 -0.95
C LYS A 193 11.68 5.88 -1.64
N LYS A 194 10.39 6.13 -1.87
CA LYS A 194 9.90 7.40 -2.44
C LYS A 194 10.27 8.58 -1.57
N LEU A 195 10.16 8.46 -0.25
CA LEU A 195 10.62 9.48 0.69
C LEU A 195 12.12 9.80 0.50
N LYS A 196 12.97 8.77 0.37
CA LYS A 196 14.40 8.95 0.11
C LYS A 196 14.64 9.64 -1.25
N GLU A 197 14.03 9.13 -2.31
CA GLU A 197 14.09 9.72 -3.66
C GLU A 197 13.64 11.19 -3.68
N TYR A 198 12.55 11.50 -2.98
CA TYR A 198 12.02 12.87 -2.92
C TYR A 198 12.91 13.80 -2.09
N LYS A 199 13.48 13.33 -0.97
CA LYS A 199 14.43 14.14 -0.18
C LYS A 199 15.71 14.43 -0.97
N GLU A 200 16.29 13.42 -1.60
CA GLU A 200 17.49 13.55 -2.43
C GLU A 200 17.24 14.45 -3.65
N GLY A 201 16.11 14.25 -4.34
CA GLY A 201 15.70 15.09 -5.47
C GLY A 201 15.47 16.54 -5.07
N ALA A 202 14.82 16.79 -3.93
CA ALA A 202 14.63 18.14 -3.39
C ALA A 202 15.97 18.83 -3.13
N GLU A 203 16.92 18.16 -2.46
CA GLU A 203 18.25 18.71 -2.20
C GLU A 203 19.01 19.03 -3.49
N ASN A 204 18.96 18.14 -4.48
CA ASN A 204 19.60 18.37 -5.77
C ASN A 204 18.99 19.58 -6.50
N TYR A 205 17.66 19.70 -6.56
CA TYR A 205 17.02 20.84 -7.21
C TYR A 205 17.22 22.16 -6.46
N ILE A 206 17.35 22.13 -5.13
CA ILE A 206 17.75 23.31 -4.34
C ILE A 206 19.15 23.75 -4.74
N LYS A 207 20.13 22.82 -4.82
CA LYS A 207 21.50 23.12 -5.24
C LYS A 207 21.57 23.64 -6.68
N SER A 208 20.75 23.10 -7.58
CA SER A 208 20.67 23.54 -8.98
C SER A 208 19.82 24.80 -9.20
N GLY A 209 19.20 25.37 -8.17
CA GLY A 209 18.38 26.58 -8.28
C GLY A 209 17.01 26.39 -8.97
N ILE A 210 16.58 25.16 -9.25
CA ILE A 210 15.32 24.85 -9.93
C ILE A 210 14.19 24.78 -8.88
N MET A 211 13.74 25.95 -8.44
CA MET A 211 12.85 26.06 -7.28
C MET A 211 11.51 25.33 -7.41
N GLN A 212 10.90 25.30 -8.59
CA GLN A 212 9.60 24.65 -8.78
C GLN A 212 9.67 23.14 -8.47
N ASN A 213 10.71 22.48 -8.94
CA ASN A 213 10.91 21.05 -8.70
C ASN A 213 11.37 20.80 -7.27
N ALA A 214 12.24 21.65 -6.72
CA ALA A 214 12.63 21.60 -5.31
C ALA A 214 11.42 21.63 -4.37
N VAL A 215 10.50 22.58 -4.57
CA VAL A 215 9.28 22.69 -3.76
C VAL A 215 8.40 21.46 -3.94
N THR A 216 8.25 20.98 -5.18
CA THR A 216 7.42 19.80 -5.47
C THR A 216 7.96 18.57 -4.76
N PHE A 217 9.24 18.26 -4.93
CA PHE A 217 9.87 17.08 -4.32
C PHE A 217 9.86 17.18 -2.79
N ALA A 218 10.13 18.34 -2.21
CA ALA A 218 10.07 18.51 -0.76
C ALA A 218 8.64 18.32 -0.20
N CYS A 219 7.62 18.79 -0.93
CA CYS A 219 6.22 18.57 -0.58
C CYS A 219 5.84 17.09 -0.67
N MET A 220 6.29 16.39 -1.71
CA MET A 220 6.05 14.95 -1.90
C MET A 220 6.75 14.11 -0.83
N ALA A 221 7.97 14.48 -0.43
CA ALA A 221 8.66 13.87 0.71
C ALA A 221 7.85 14.03 2.01
N ALA A 222 7.33 15.23 2.29
CA ALA A 222 6.50 15.45 3.48
C ALA A 222 5.22 14.60 3.46
N LEU A 223 4.59 14.44 2.28
CA LEU A 223 3.42 13.58 2.13
C LEU A 223 3.77 12.09 2.23
N ALA A 224 4.96 11.66 1.81
CA ALA A 224 5.42 10.30 2.07
C ALA A 224 5.59 10.03 3.57
N GLU A 225 6.12 10.99 4.35
CA GLU A 225 6.15 10.88 5.82
C GLU A 225 4.74 10.78 6.42
N LEU A 226 3.78 11.56 5.90
CA LEU A 226 2.38 11.48 6.30
C LEU A 226 1.81 10.06 6.08
N MET A 227 2.05 9.47 4.91
CA MET A 227 1.60 8.11 4.59
C MET A 227 2.30 7.01 5.40
N LEU A 228 3.51 7.27 5.89
CA LEU A 228 4.21 6.39 6.83
C LEU A 228 3.71 6.49 8.28
N GLY A 229 2.74 7.38 8.55
CA GLY A 229 2.22 7.65 9.88
C GLY A 229 3.04 8.65 10.69
N ARG A 230 3.91 9.43 10.03
CA ARG A 230 4.85 10.37 10.65
C ARG A 230 4.58 11.83 10.24
N PRO A 231 3.36 12.35 10.46
CA PRO A 231 2.98 13.71 10.02
C PRO A 231 3.85 14.82 10.62
N LYS A 232 4.27 14.66 11.89
CA LYS A 232 5.14 15.63 12.57
C LYS A 232 6.50 15.74 11.87
N GLU A 233 7.10 14.62 11.51
CA GLU A 233 8.39 14.57 10.80
C GLU A 233 8.27 15.22 9.42
N GLY A 234 7.18 14.95 8.70
CA GLY A 234 6.88 15.58 7.41
C GLY A 234 6.78 17.11 7.50
N LEU A 235 6.06 17.64 8.49
CA LEU A 235 5.94 19.09 8.71
C LEU A 235 7.25 19.74 9.15
N VAL A 236 8.00 19.09 10.03
CA VAL A 236 9.33 19.57 10.48
C VAL A 236 10.27 19.64 9.29
N TYR A 237 10.33 18.58 8.47
CA TYR A 237 11.13 18.57 7.25
C TYR A 237 10.72 19.70 6.30
N LEU A 238 9.44 19.81 5.97
CA LEU A 238 8.92 20.81 5.04
C LEU A 238 9.22 22.25 5.52
N THR A 239 9.06 22.49 6.82
CA THR A 239 9.32 23.79 7.45
C THR A 239 10.81 24.12 7.47
N LYS A 240 11.66 23.15 7.82
CA LYS A 240 13.11 23.31 7.82
C LYS A 240 13.61 23.65 6.41
N THR A 241 13.22 22.86 5.41
CA THR A 241 13.65 23.03 4.02
C THR A 241 13.20 24.36 3.43
N ALA A 242 11.97 24.81 3.73
CA ALA A 242 11.48 26.11 3.28
C ALA A 242 12.19 27.29 3.97
N ASN A 243 12.54 27.16 5.26
CA ASN A 243 13.20 28.20 6.04
C ASN A 243 14.72 28.29 5.81
N SER A 244 15.37 27.16 5.48
CA SER A 244 16.80 27.12 5.16
C SER A 244 17.11 27.54 3.73
N SER A 245 16.09 27.76 2.90
CA SER A 245 16.25 28.23 1.53
C SER A 245 16.36 29.75 1.51
N GLU A 246 17.37 30.29 0.83
CA GLU A 246 17.54 31.73 0.57
C GLU A 246 16.32 32.35 -0.16
N GLN A 247 15.45 31.52 -0.73
CA GLN A 247 14.28 31.92 -1.51
C GLN A 247 12.96 31.60 -0.79
N LYS A 248 12.93 31.70 0.55
CA LYS A 248 11.77 31.41 1.42
C LYS A 248 10.44 31.96 0.90
N GLU A 249 10.40 33.19 0.38
CA GLU A 249 9.16 33.77 -0.17
C GLU A 249 8.58 32.96 -1.33
N LYS A 250 9.43 32.41 -2.21
CA LYS A 250 8.97 31.62 -3.38
C LYS A 250 8.36 30.29 -2.95
N TRP A 251 8.84 29.71 -1.84
CA TRP A 251 8.20 28.53 -1.24
C TRP A 251 6.78 28.85 -0.79
N HIS A 252 6.59 29.93 -0.04
CA HIS A 252 5.28 30.31 0.48
C HIS A 252 4.29 30.72 -0.62
N LYS A 253 4.78 31.24 -1.76
CA LYS A 253 3.97 31.57 -2.94
C LYS A 253 3.62 30.35 -3.81
N SER A 254 4.26 29.19 -3.59
CA SER A 254 4.01 27.98 -4.39
C SER A 254 2.64 27.37 -4.12
N LYS A 255 1.89 27.07 -5.21
CA LYS A 255 0.61 26.34 -5.14
C LYS A 255 0.79 24.96 -4.53
N MET A 256 1.87 24.26 -4.84
CA MET A 256 2.15 22.93 -4.29
C MET A 256 2.36 22.99 -2.78
N PHE A 257 3.12 23.98 -2.31
CA PHE A 257 3.35 24.19 -0.89
C PHE A 257 2.06 24.53 -0.12
N LYS A 258 1.21 25.38 -0.71
CA LYS A 258 -0.12 25.68 -0.18
C LYS A 258 -1.01 24.44 -0.14
N TRP A 259 -1.02 23.65 -1.22
CA TRP A 259 -1.79 22.42 -1.32
C TRP A 259 -1.38 21.40 -0.25
N THR A 260 -0.08 21.15 -0.09
CA THR A 260 0.42 20.23 0.95
C THR A 260 0.03 20.70 2.34
N LYS A 261 0.09 22.00 2.64
CA LYS A 261 -0.39 22.54 3.93
C LYS A 261 -1.89 22.29 4.15
N LEU A 262 -2.71 22.42 3.11
CA LEU A 262 -4.14 22.11 3.20
C LEU A 262 -4.38 20.63 3.48
N ILE A 263 -3.63 19.72 2.84
CA ILE A 263 -3.68 18.28 3.12
C ILE A 263 -3.31 17.99 4.58
N PHE A 264 -2.22 18.57 5.08
CA PHE A 264 -1.85 18.42 6.50
C PHE A 264 -2.86 19.05 7.46
N LYS A 265 -3.44 20.20 7.11
CA LYS A 265 -4.49 20.85 7.91
C LYS A 265 -5.72 19.95 7.97
N ALA A 266 -6.24 19.51 6.82
CA ALA A 266 -7.37 18.59 6.72
C ALA A 266 -7.11 17.31 7.54
N PHE A 267 -5.91 16.75 7.45
CA PHE A 267 -5.53 15.57 8.22
C PHE A 267 -5.56 15.80 9.74
N VAL A 268 -5.12 16.97 10.23
CA VAL A 268 -5.03 17.28 11.66
C VAL A 268 -6.37 17.75 12.22
N THR A 269 -7.07 18.65 11.52
CA THR A 269 -8.32 19.26 12.00
C THR A 269 -9.54 18.42 11.71
N ARG A 270 -9.46 17.51 10.73
CA ARG A 270 -10.59 16.70 10.23
C ARG A 270 -11.75 17.56 9.70
N GLU A 271 -11.47 18.78 9.27
CA GLU A 271 -12.47 19.68 8.69
C GLU A 271 -12.61 19.48 7.17
N GLU A 272 -13.85 19.55 6.67
CA GLU A 272 -14.14 19.41 5.23
C GLU A 272 -13.65 20.58 4.38
N GLU A 273 -13.65 21.79 4.92
CA GLU A 273 -13.29 23.01 4.18
C GLU A 273 -11.84 22.98 3.66
N PRO A 274 -10.79 22.71 4.48
CA PRO A 274 -9.42 22.56 3.97
C PRO A 274 -9.28 21.47 2.91
N MET A 275 -10.09 20.41 3.00
CA MET A 275 -10.04 19.28 2.08
C MET A 275 -10.68 19.63 0.73
N ASN A 276 -11.82 20.30 0.74
CA ASN A 276 -12.48 20.83 -0.46
C ASN A 276 -11.56 21.82 -1.21
N ASP A 277 -10.88 22.69 -0.47
CA ASP A 277 -9.91 23.62 -1.05
C ASP A 277 -8.67 22.90 -1.61
N ALA A 278 -8.21 21.83 -0.95
CA ALA A 278 -7.13 21.00 -1.47
C ALA A 278 -7.52 20.33 -2.80
N GLN A 279 -8.73 19.80 -2.92
CA GLN A 279 -9.22 19.20 -4.18
C GLN A 279 -9.28 20.22 -5.31
N LYS A 280 -9.82 21.42 -5.06
CA LYS A 280 -9.87 22.49 -6.07
C LYS A 280 -8.46 22.88 -6.53
N LEU A 281 -7.52 22.99 -5.60
CA LEU A 281 -6.15 23.39 -5.89
C LEU A 281 -5.36 22.28 -6.62
N PHE A 282 -5.67 21.00 -6.35
CA PHE A 282 -4.99 19.84 -6.96
C PHE A 282 -4.98 19.88 -8.50
N PHE A 283 -6.12 20.22 -9.11
CA PHE A 283 -6.25 20.31 -10.57
C PHE A 283 -5.48 21.48 -11.19
N GLN A 284 -5.04 22.45 -10.37
CA GLN A 284 -4.26 23.60 -10.81
C GLN A 284 -2.75 23.41 -10.64
N LEU A 285 -2.31 22.27 -10.11
CA LEU A 285 -0.91 21.99 -9.87
C LEU A 285 -0.21 21.56 -11.17
N PRO A 286 0.97 22.14 -11.48
CA PRO A 286 1.74 21.76 -12.65
C PRO A 286 2.52 20.47 -12.37
N TRP A 287 1.89 19.33 -12.61
CA TRP A 287 2.51 18.00 -12.47
C TRP A 287 3.52 17.74 -13.57
N ALA A 288 4.80 17.67 -13.22
CA ALA A 288 5.87 17.32 -14.16
C ALA A 288 5.88 15.82 -14.50
N PHE A 289 5.49 14.97 -13.56
CA PHE A 289 5.51 13.52 -13.70
C PHE A 289 4.15 12.91 -13.38
N LYS A 290 3.73 11.92 -14.18
CA LYS A 290 2.46 11.19 -14.00
C LYS A 290 2.43 10.44 -12.67
N ASP A 291 3.55 9.83 -12.27
CA ASP A 291 3.65 9.04 -11.05
C ASP A 291 3.48 9.90 -9.79
N ASP A 292 3.99 11.14 -9.82
CA ASP A 292 3.83 12.11 -8.74
C ASP A 292 2.37 12.54 -8.60
N LYS A 293 1.71 12.79 -9.72
CA LYS A 293 0.28 13.09 -9.72
C LYS A 293 -0.53 11.95 -9.09
N GLN A 294 -0.29 10.71 -9.51
CA GLN A 294 -0.99 9.54 -8.97
C GLN A 294 -0.69 9.33 -7.49
N PHE A 295 0.55 9.57 -7.05
CA PHE A 295 0.89 9.54 -5.64
C PHE A 295 0.10 10.57 -4.85
N ALA A 296 0.03 11.81 -5.34
CA ALA A 296 -0.70 12.88 -4.69
C ALA A 296 -2.23 12.61 -4.65
N GLU A 297 -2.80 12.01 -5.69
CA GLU A 297 -4.21 11.53 -5.70
C GLU A 297 -4.45 10.52 -4.59
N ARG A 298 -3.57 9.52 -4.44
CA ARG A 298 -3.69 8.51 -3.37
C ARG A 298 -3.62 9.12 -1.98
N VAL A 299 -2.73 10.09 -1.77
CA VAL A 299 -2.63 10.83 -0.51
C VAL A 299 -3.91 11.62 -0.24
N MET A 300 -4.42 12.33 -1.25
CA MET A 300 -5.63 13.15 -1.15
C MET A 300 -6.85 12.30 -0.79
N ASP A 301 -7.01 11.15 -1.46
CA ASP A 301 -8.05 10.16 -1.17
C ASP A 301 -7.96 9.61 0.26
N SER A 302 -6.73 9.36 0.73
CA SER A 302 -6.47 8.88 2.09
C SER A 302 -6.88 9.91 3.14
N VAL A 303 -6.56 11.20 2.92
CA VAL A 303 -6.93 12.28 3.84
C VAL A 303 -8.42 12.61 3.78
N GLN A 304 -9.04 12.65 2.59
CA GLN A 304 -10.48 12.90 2.43
C GLN A 304 -11.33 11.95 3.26
N ARG A 305 -10.98 10.65 3.25
CA ARG A 305 -11.74 9.64 4.00
C ARG A 305 -11.70 9.87 5.50
N ARG A 306 -10.63 10.45 6.03
CA ARG A 306 -10.49 10.79 7.46
C ARG A 306 -11.29 12.03 7.86
N VAL A 307 -11.62 12.87 6.89
CA VAL A 307 -12.36 14.12 7.08
C VAL A 307 -13.87 13.87 6.98
N SER A 308 -14.31 13.01 6.06
CA SER A 308 -15.73 12.66 5.86
C SER A 308 -16.26 11.56 6.79
N GLN A 309 -15.56 11.26 7.89
CA GLN A 309 -15.91 10.26 8.91
C GLN A 309 -15.96 10.92 10.30
#